data_AF-A0A963TK73-F1
#
_entry.id   AF-A0A963TK73-F1
#
_cell.length_a   1.000
_cell.length_b   1.000
_cell.length_c   1.000
_cell.angle_alpha   90.00
_cell.angle_beta   90.00
_cell.angle_gamma   90.00
#
_symmetry.space_group_name_H-M   'P 1'
#
loop_
_entity.id
_entity.type
_entity.pdbx_description
1 polymer ?
#
loop_
_entity_poly.entity_id
_entity_poly.type
_entity_poly.pdbx_seq_one_letter_code
_entity_poly.pdbx_strand_id
1 'polypeptide(L)' 'ERVLYDWGGGLVWVETAPGRDLRPERLEGHATLMRASTETRARIAPFQPESAPVAAIAAGLRARFDPRGILNPGRMG' A
#
# COMPACT_ATOMS: atom_id res chain seq x y z
N GLU A 1 5.63 9.81 17.19
CA GLU A 1 5.52 8.56 16.42
C GLU A 1 5.71 7.39 17.37
N ARG A 2 4.93 6.32 17.23
CA ARG A 2 5.07 5.10 18.04
C ARG A 2 5.58 3.98 17.14
N VAL A 3 6.48 3.16 17.66
CA VAL A 3 7.04 2.02 16.93
C VAL A 3 6.88 0.77 17.79
N LEU A 4 6.29 -0.27 17.22
CA LEU A 4 6.20 -1.61 17.81
C LEU A 4 6.83 -2.62 16.87
N TYR A 5 7.58 -3.56 17.42
CA TYR A 5 8.17 -4.66 16.67
C TYR A 5 7.34 -5.90 16.92
N ASP A 6 7.11 -6.70 15.88
CA ASP A 6 6.52 -8.02 16.12
C ASP A 6 7.53 -8.93 16.83
N TRP A 7 7.02 -10.00 17.45
CA TRP A 7 7.85 -10.89 18.25
C TRP A 7 8.84 -11.74 17.43
N GLY A 8 8.52 -12.03 16.16
CA GLY A 8 9.39 -12.75 15.23
C GLY A 8 10.41 -11.87 14.51
N GLY A 9 10.34 -10.55 14.67
CA GLY A 9 11.29 -9.58 14.10
C GLY A 9 11.15 -9.34 12.60
N GLY A 10 10.04 -9.75 11.98
CA GLY A 10 9.78 -9.61 10.54
C GLY A 10 8.99 -8.35 10.15
N LEU A 11 8.43 -7.62 11.11
CA LEU A 11 7.52 -6.51 10.94
C LEU A 11 7.77 -5.40 11.97
N VAL A 12 7.72 -4.17 11.46
CA VAL A 12 7.73 -2.95 12.26
C VAL A 12 6.39 -2.24 12.05
N TRP A 13 5.66 -2.00 13.13
CA TRP A 13 4.42 -1.24 13.14
C TRP A 13 4.73 0.20 13.53
N VAL A 14 4.57 1.13 12.58
CA VAL A 14 4.89 2.55 12.77
C VAL A 14 3.62 3.39 12.73
N GLU A 15 3.40 4.17 13.78
CA GLU A 15 2.39 5.24 13.80
C GLU A 15 3.03 6.57 13.40
N THR A 16 2.55 7.15 12.30
CA THR A 16 2.97 8.45 11.77
C THR A 16 1.90 9.52 11.95
N ALA A 17 2.28 10.78 11.69
CA ALA A 17 1.31 11.86 11.61
C ALA A 17 0.25 11.59 10.51
N PRO A 18 -1.03 12.00 10.71
CA PRO A 18 -2.07 11.85 9.69
C PRO A 18 -1.63 12.44 8.34
N GLY A 19 -1.85 11.69 7.26
CA GLY A 19 -1.47 12.12 5.91
C GLY A 19 0.03 11.98 5.56
N ARG A 20 0.89 11.52 6.46
CA ARG A 20 2.28 11.18 6.11
C ARG A 20 2.33 9.82 5.42
N ASP A 21 2.85 9.80 4.20
CA ASP A 21 3.13 8.59 3.44
C ASP A 21 4.60 8.19 3.57
N LEU A 22 4.86 7.01 4.15
CA LEU A 22 6.23 6.47 4.30
C LEU A 22 6.75 5.74 3.05
N ARG A 23 5.86 5.34 2.13
CA ARG A 23 6.22 4.45 1.01
C ARG A 23 7.13 5.07 -0.05
N PRO A 24 7.11 6.40 -0.28
CA PRO A 24 8.10 7.07 -1.13
C PRO A 24 9.50 7.12 -0.52
N GLU A 25 9.63 6.90 0.79
CA GLU A 25 10.92 6.86 1.47
C GLU A 25 11.67 5.60 1.05
N ARG A 26 13.00 5.68 0.95
CA ARG A 26 13.85 4.53 0.55
C ARG A 26 13.96 3.55 1.72
N LEU A 27 12.92 2.76 1.91
CA LEU A 27 12.88 1.67 2.88
C LEU A 27 13.48 0.40 2.26
N GLU A 28 14.26 -0.34 3.04
CA GLU A 28 14.66 -1.71 2.69
C GLU A 28 13.47 -2.64 2.97
N GLY A 29 12.46 -2.58 2.11
CA GLY A 29 11.22 -3.37 2.26
C GLY A 29 9.98 -2.64 1.74
N HIS A 30 8.81 -3.07 2.20
CA HIS A 30 7.52 -2.52 1.80
C HIS A 30 6.75 -2.02 3.02
N ALA A 31 6.07 -0.89 2.87
CA ALA A 31 5.14 -0.38 3.88
C ALA A 31 3.69 -0.54 3.41
N THR A 32 2.83 -1.00 4.31
CA THR A 32 1.38 -1.12 4.08
C THR A 32 0.63 -0.26 5.09
N LEU A 33 -0.25 0.61 4.61
CA LEU A 33 -1.12 1.43 5.46
C LEU A 33 -2.24 0.57 6.04
N MET A 34 -2.02 0.11 7.28
CA MET A 34 -2.94 -0.77 7.98
C MET A 34 -4.16 -0.03 8.55
N ARG A 35 -3.95 1.15 9.16
CA ARG A 35 -5.00 1.96 9.81
C ARG A 35 -4.78 3.44 9.53
N ALA A 36 -5.86 4.14 9.18
CA ALA A 36 -5.87 5.58 8.94
C ALA A 36 -7.30 6.12 8.99
N SER A 37 -7.44 7.44 9.11
CA SER A 37 -8.74 8.12 8.93
C SER A 37 -9.26 7.94 7.49
N THR A 38 -10.58 8.11 7.30
CA THR A 38 -11.20 8.09 5.96
C THR A 38 -10.54 9.08 5.01
N GLU A 39 -10.26 10.28 5.51
CA GLU A 39 -9.58 11.35 4.77
C GLU A 39 -8.18 10.93 4.30
N THR A 40 -7.41 10.27 5.18
CA THR A 40 -6.08 9.77 4.81
C THR A 40 -6.17 8.64 3.79
N ARG A 41 -7.11 7.69 3.97
CA ARG A 41 -7.32 6.58 3.03
C ARG A 41 -7.81 7.03 1.64
N ALA A 42 -8.47 8.18 1.55
CA ALA A 42 -8.88 8.75 0.26
C ALA A 42 -7.71 9.31 -0.56
N ARG A 43 -6.59 9.65 0.09
CA ARG A 43 -5.40 10.23 -0.56
C ARG A 43 -4.24 9.25 -0.71
N ILE A 44 -4.12 8.31 0.24
CA ILE A 44 -2.97 7.43 0.39
C ILE A 44 -3.45 6.00 0.15
N ALA A 45 -2.98 5.40 -0.97
CA ALA A 45 -3.26 4.00 -1.27
C ALA A 45 -2.76 3.09 -0.13
N PRO A 46 -3.34 1.89 0.06
CA PRO A 46 -2.95 1.04 1.19
C PRO A 46 -1.63 0.29 0.99
N PHE A 47 -1.32 -0.14 -0.23
CA PHE A 47 -0.19 -1.04 -0.50
C PHE A 47 1.05 -0.29 -0.99
N GLN A 48 2.23 -0.88 -0.83
CA GLN A 48 3.42 -0.38 -1.48
C GLN A 48 3.21 -0.34 -3.01
N PRO A 49 3.62 0.74 -3.70
CA PRO A 49 3.64 0.77 -5.15
C PRO A 49 4.47 -0.39 -5.72
N GLU A 50 3.91 -1.07 -6.72
CA GLU A 50 4.62 -2.11 -7.46
C GLU A 50 5.77 -1.49 -8.27
N SER A 51 6.84 -2.27 -8.49
CA SER A 51 7.86 -1.86 -9.46
C SER A 51 7.24 -1.76 -10.85
N ALA A 52 7.78 -0.87 -11.69
CA ALA A 52 7.21 -0.62 -13.02
C ALA A 52 6.97 -1.90 -13.87
N PRO A 53 7.87 -2.91 -13.88
CA PRO A 53 7.62 -4.15 -14.61
C PRO A 53 6.45 -4.97 -14.04
N VAL A 54 6.33 -5.03 -12.70
CA VAL A 54 5.26 -5.78 -12.04
C VAL A 54 3.92 -5.08 -12.25
N ALA A 55 3.89 -3.75 -12.13
CA ALA A 55 2.71 -2.93 -12.41
C ALA A 55 2.17 -3.16 -13.82
N ALA A 56 3.04 -3.25 -14.83
CA ALA A 56 2.65 -3.51 -16.21
C ALA A 56 1.98 -4.89 -16.38
N ILE A 57 2.55 -5.93 -15.76
CA ILE A 57 1.96 -7.28 -15.78
C ILE A 57 0.61 -7.29 -15.05
N ALA A 58 0.54 -6.69 -13.86
CA ALA A 58 -0.68 -6.64 -13.06
C ALA A 58 -1.82 -5.88 -13.78
N ALA A 59 -1.51 -4.78 -14.47
CA ALA A 59 -2.46 -4.07 -15.31
C ALA A 59 -2.97 -4.93 -16.48
N GLY A 60 -2.08 -5.66 -17.16
CA GLY A 60 -2.47 -6.58 -18.23
C GLY A 60 -3.37 -7.72 -17.75
N LEU A 61 -3.09 -8.28 -16.55
CA LEU A 61 -3.95 -9.28 -15.93
C LEU A 61 -5.33 -8.70 -15.57
N ARG A 62 -5.39 -7.51 -14.95
CA ARG A 62 -6.67 -6.85 -14.63
C ARG A 62 -7.51 -6.59 -15.88
N ALA A 63 -6.90 -6.12 -16.96
CA ALA A 63 -7.63 -5.90 -18.21
C ALA A 63 -8.29 -7.18 -18.78
N ARG A 64 -7.69 -8.35 -18.53
CA ARG A 64 -8.23 -9.64 -18.98
C ARG A 64 -9.26 -10.24 -18.03
N PHE A 65 -9.01 -10.16 -16.72
CA PHE A 65 -9.81 -10.84 -15.70
C PHE A 65 -10.88 -9.97 -15.06
N ASP A 66 -10.73 -8.64 -15.10
CA ASP A 66 -11.70 -7.66 -14.61
C ASP A 66 -11.88 -6.50 -15.61
N PRO A 67 -12.38 -6.78 -16.83
CA PRO A 67 -12.58 -5.76 -17.86
C PRO A 67 -13.60 -4.68 -17.45
N ARG A 68 -14.42 -4.94 -16.43
CA ARG A 68 -15.42 -4.00 -15.90
C ARG A 68 -14.93 -3.24 -14.65
N GLY A 69 -13.74 -3.54 -14.13
CA GLY A 69 -13.16 -2.87 -12.97
C GLY A 69 -13.97 -3.03 -11.68
N ILE A 70 -14.68 -4.14 -11.50
CA ILE A 70 -15.57 -4.33 -10.34
C ILE A 70 -14.84 -4.92 -9.12
N LEU A 71 -13.66 -5.50 -9.30
CA LEU A 71 -12.90 -6.12 -8.24
C LEU A 71 -12.03 -5.09 -7.53
N ASN A 72 -12.40 -4.76 -6.29
CA ASN A 72 -11.64 -3.87 -5.39
C ASN A 72 -11.31 -2.49 -6.01
N PRO A 73 -12.30 -1.75 -6.55
CA PRO A 73 -12.06 -0.47 -7.20
C PRO A 73 -11.36 0.50 -6.24
N GLY A 74 -10.29 1.13 -6.72
CA GLY A 74 -9.50 2.11 -5.95
C GLY A 74 -8.68 1.53 -4.79
N ARG A 75 -8.59 0.20 -4.64
CA ARG A 75 -7.76 -0.45 -3.61
C ARG A 75 -6.57 -1.21 -4.16
N MET A 76 -6.68 -1.74 -5.38
CA MET A 76 -5.63 -2.50 -6.04
C MET A 76 -5.33 -1.87 -7.40
N GLY A 77 -4.11 -1.39 -7.60
CA GLY A 77 -3.71 -0.57 -8.75
C GLY A 77 -3.40 0.84 -8.29
#